data_AF-X1GIK5-F1
#
_entry.id   AF-X1GIK5-F1
#
_cell.length_a   1.000
_cell.length_b   1.000
_cell.length_c   1.000
_cell.angle_alpha   90.00
_cell.angle_beta   90.00
_cell.angle_gamma   90.00
#
_symmetry.space_group_name_H-M   'P 1'
#
loop_
_entity.id
_entity.type
_entity.pdbx_description
1 polymer ?
#
loop_
_entity_poly.entity_id
_entity_poly.type
_entity_poly.pdbx_seq_one_letter_code
_entity_poly.pdbx_strand_id
1 'polypeptide(L)'
;YHTLMSGKWHVGEGRPHWPVDRGFERYYGLISGAANYFDITKGKQEGIKRGFAIDDQPHQPPKEGFYMTDAITAHGVTFLNDYGRSDRPFFLYVAYTAPHWPLHALPEDIARYRGTYLHGWDAMRQRRYQRLLDMGIISNNWPLSPRDEDVLPWDDVANKDEMDLKMAVYAAQVDRMDQGIGQILARLRDLGKEEDTLVLFLSDNGGCHEGGPWGLDNRDNGLPPGGVDSYMSYGSSWANASNTPFRLYKHWVHEGGISTPLIAYWPAGIRQQGHITHQSGHVIDIMATCCDLAGASYPEAYQGNKITPLEG
;
A
#
# COMPACT_ATOMS: atom_id res chain seq x y z
N TYR A 1 -7.05 11.10 21.84
CA TYR A 1 -6.98 9.91 20.98
C TYR A 1 -5.83 9.02 21.44
N HIS A 2 -5.99 7.70 21.40
CA HIS A 2 -4.86 6.76 21.29
C HIS A 2 -4.31 6.87 19.86
N THR A 3 -3.01 7.10 19.69
CA THR A 3 -2.38 7.17 18.36
C THR A 3 -1.53 5.93 18.13
N LEU A 4 -1.96 5.11 17.18
CA LEU A 4 -1.47 3.74 17.01
C LEU A 4 -1.00 3.60 15.55
N MET A 5 0.19 3.08 15.32
CA MET A 5 0.69 2.85 13.96
C MET A 5 1.25 1.44 13.79
N SER A 6 0.79 0.75 12.76
CA SER A 6 1.40 -0.51 12.33
C SER A 6 1.82 -0.45 10.86
N GLY A 7 3.11 -0.66 10.57
CA GLY A 7 3.62 -0.75 9.21
C GLY A 7 4.76 0.21 8.88
N LYS A 8 4.85 0.60 7.61
CA LYS A 8 5.94 1.37 7.03
C LYS A 8 5.90 2.84 7.44
N TRP A 9 7.04 3.36 7.88
CA TRP A 9 7.19 4.77 8.25
C TRP A 9 7.71 5.66 7.11
N HIS A 10 8.95 5.45 6.66
CA HIS A 10 9.53 6.07 5.47
C HIS A 10 9.60 7.63 5.44
N VAL A 11 9.50 8.31 6.59
CA VAL A 11 9.64 9.78 6.67
C VAL A 11 10.73 10.24 7.66
N GLY A 12 11.67 9.34 7.96
CA GLY A 12 12.86 9.62 8.75
C GLY A 12 13.42 8.36 9.42
N GLU A 13 14.67 7.98 9.11
CA GLU A 13 15.27 6.75 9.63
C GLU A 13 16.00 6.94 10.98
N GLY A 14 16.37 8.18 11.32
CA GLY A 14 17.04 8.53 12.59
C GLY A 14 16.07 9.11 13.62
N ARG A 15 16.41 8.96 14.91
CA ARG A 15 15.75 9.71 15.99
C ARG A 15 16.14 11.21 15.88
N PRO A 16 15.25 12.16 16.20
CA PRO A 16 13.90 12.01 16.74
C PRO A 16 12.82 12.05 15.64
N HIS A 17 12.99 11.28 14.55
CA HIS A 17 12.03 11.26 13.44
C HIS A 17 11.20 9.97 13.39
N TRP A 18 11.28 9.09 14.39
CA TRP A 18 10.49 7.85 14.42
C TRP A 18 9.03 8.12 14.79
N PRO A 19 8.10 7.20 14.49
CA PRO A 19 6.67 7.40 14.78
C PRO A 19 6.37 7.88 16.20
N VAL A 20 7.03 7.29 17.21
CA VAL A 20 6.81 7.66 18.62
C VAL A 20 7.41 9.02 19.02
N ASP A 21 8.34 9.56 18.22
CA ASP A 21 8.79 10.96 18.37
C ASP A 21 7.83 11.94 17.70
N ARG A 22 6.98 11.44 16.80
CA ARG A 22 6.14 12.23 15.90
C ARG A 22 4.64 12.08 16.19
N GLY A 23 4.30 11.67 17.42
CA GLY A 23 2.95 11.74 17.95
C GLY A 23 2.22 10.39 18.05
N PHE A 24 2.83 9.27 17.65
CA PHE A 24 2.26 7.95 17.90
C PHE A 24 2.61 7.46 19.31
N GLU A 25 1.61 7.04 20.09
CA GLU A 25 1.83 6.42 21.39
C GLU A 25 2.42 5.02 21.25
N ARG A 26 1.97 4.26 20.24
CA ARG A 26 2.44 2.90 19.96
C ARG A 26 2.81 2.73 18.50
N TYR A 27 3.87 1.97 18.25
CA TYR A 27 4.35 1.66 16.92
C TYR A 27 4.82 0.22 16.77
N TYR A 28 4.52 -0.38 15.63
CA TYR A 28 5.15 -1.62 15.18
C TYR A 28 5.42 -1.53 13.68
N GLY A 29 6.65 -1.67 13.23
CA GLY A 29 6.88 -1.82 11.79
C GLY A 29 8.23 -1.39 11.25
N LEU A 30 8.23 -1.22 9.93
CA LEU A 30 9.42 -0.92 9.14
C LEU A 30 9.70 0.59 9.15
N ILE A 31 10.82 1.01 9.74
CA ILE A 31 11.28 2.40 9.71
C ILE A 31 11.73 2.78 8.28
N SER A 32 12.41 1.86 7.60
CA SER A 32 12.89 2.06 6.22
C SER A 32 11.78 2.02 5.15
N GLY A 33 12.11 2.44 3.92
CA GLY A 33 11.13 2.56 2.83
C GLY A 33 10.69 1.27 2.13
N ALA A 34 11.50 0.22 2.21
CA ALA A 34 11.21 -1.10 1.64
C ALA A 34 12.12 -2.13 2.30
N ALA A 35 11.67 -3.38 2.40
CA ALA A 35 12.45 -4.50 2.91
C ALA A 35 11.96 -5.80 2.28
N ASN A 36 12.74 -6.87 2.48
CA ASN A 36 12.24 -8.21 2.22
C ASN A 36 11.14 -8.56 3.24
N TYR A 37 10.08 -9.22 2.75
CA TYR A 37 8.85 -9.44 3.50
C TYR A 37 8.96 -10.62 4.47
N PHE A 38 9.91 -11.53 4.23
CA PHE A 38 10.13 -12.73 5.04
C PHE A 38 11.35 -12.61 5.96
N ASP A 39 12.39 -11.89 5.53
CA ASP A 39 13.61 -11.69 6.33
C ASP A 39 14.19 -10.31 6.05
N ILE A 40 13.99 -9.36 6.97
CA ILE A 40 14.46 -7.98 6.76
C ILE A 40 15.99 -7.84 6.71
N THR A 41 16.75 -8.88 7.09
CA THR A 41 18.22 -8.88 6.96
C THR A 41 18.68 -9.19 5.53
N LYS A 42 17.76 -9.68 4.68
CA LYS A 42 17.99 -9.98 3.28
C LYS A 42 17.65 -8.76 2.40
N GLY A 43 18.69 -8.02 2.00
CA GLY A 43 18.56 -6.83 1.14
C GLY A 43 18.59 -7.12 -0.36
N LYS A 44 18.44 -6.04 -1.15
CA LYS A 44 18.68 -6.03 -2.61
C LYS A 44 20.16 -6.32 -2.96
N GLN A 45 21.06 -6.01 -2.03
CA GLN A 45 22.50 -6.28 -2.08
C GLN A 45 22.95 -6.63 -0.67
N GLU A 46 24.11 -7.28 -0.56
CA GLU A 46 24.73 -7.60 0.72
C GLU A 46 25.05 -6.34 1.52
N GLY A 47 24.92 -6.40 2.85
CA GLY A 47 25.25 -5.29 3.76
C GLY A 47 24.18 -4.20 3.90
N ILE A 48 23.12 -4.22 3.09
CA ILE A 48 22.00 -3.26 3.25
C ILE A 48 21.20 -3.61 4.50
N LYS A 49 21.25 -2.72 5.49
CA LYS A 49 20.45 -2.82 6.72
C LYS A 49 19.12 -2.10 6.53
N ARG A 50 18.04 -2.69 7.06
CA ARG A 50 16.70 -2.09 7.11
C ARG A 50 16.29 -1.91 8.55
N GLY A 51 15.84 -0.70 8.89
CA GLY A 51 15.37 -0.37 10.23
C GLY A 51 13.97 -0.92 10.45
N PHE A 52 13.77 -1.59 11.58
CA PHE A 52 12.48 -2.05 12.05
C PHE A 52 12.43 -1.80 13.57
N ALA A 53 11.26 -1.42 14.09
CA ALA A 53 11.13 -1.06 15.49
C ALA A 53 9.78 -1.46 16.08
N ILE A 54 9.79 -1.62 17.40
CA ILE A 54 8.60 -1.64 18.24
C ILE A 54 8.73 -0.45 19.18
N ASP A 55 7.76 0.45 19.12
CA ASP A 55 7.77 1.71 19.84
C ASP A 55 9.07 2.50 19.59
N ASP A 56 9.90 2.72 20.61
CA ASP A 56 11.19 3.42 20.52
C ASP A 56 12.41 2.49 20.42
N GLN A 57 12.20 1.17 20.36
CA GLN A 57 13.26 0.17 20.37
C GLN A 57 13.47 -0.44 18.98
N PRO A 58 14.72 -0.50 18.48
CA PRO A 58 15.06 -1.34 17.35
C PRO A 58 14.61 -2.79 17.61
N HIS A 59 14.01 -3.40 16.60
CA HIS A 59 13.50 -4.76 16.70
C HIS A 59 13.87 -5.55 15.45
N GLN A 60 14.31 -6.79 15.63
CA GLN A 60 14.52 -7.73 14.53
C GLN A 60 13.39 -8.77 14.55
N PRO A 61 12.49 -8.78 13.55
CA PRO A 61 11.47 -9.81 13.43
C PRO A 61 12.09 -11.21 13.32
N PRO A 62 11.36 -12.26 13.74
CA PRO A 62 11.82 -13.64 13.57
C PRO A 62 11.98 -13.97 12.07
N LYS A 63 12.86 -14.91 11.75
CA LYS A 63 13.05 -15.38 10.36
C LYS A 63 12.04 -16.44 9.96
N GLU A 64 11.65 -17.29 10.90
CA GLU A 64 10.71 -18.38 10.68
C GLU A 64 9.29 -17.88 10.97
N GLY A 65 8.35 -18.17 10.07
CA GLY A 65 6.94 -17.80 10.22
C GLY A 65 6.63 -16.30 10.09
N PHE A 66 7.63 -15.44 9.83
CA PHE A 66 7.40 -14.02 9.60
C PHE A 66 7.00 -13.77 8.15
N TYR A 67 5.88 -13.09 7.98
CA TYR A 67 5.52 -12.41 6.75
C TYR A 67 5.03 -11.01 7.11
N MET A 68 5.70 -10.00 6.57
CA MET A 68 5.52 -8.60 7.00
C MET A 68 4.09 -8.11 6.87
N THR A 69 3.37 -8.48 5.80
CA THR A 69 1.96 -8.10 5.61
C THR A 69 1.06 -8.65 6.72
N ASP A 70 1.27 -9.89 7.14
CA ASP A 70 0.51 -10.52 8.22
C ASP A 70 0.88 -9.92 9.56
N ALA A 71 2.17 -9.66 9.79
CA ALA A 71 2.66 -9.06 11.03
C ALA A 71 2.11 -7.63 11.24
N ILE A 72 2.02 -6.82 10.17
CA ILE A 72 1.40 -5.49 10.20
C ILE A 72 -0.08 -5.60 10.58
N THR A 73 -0.81 -6.49 9.94
CA THR A 73 -2.24 -6.73 10.26
C THR A 73 -2.41 -7.16 11.71
N ALA A 74 -1.64 -8.16 12.15
CA ALA A 74 -1.74 -8.71 13.49
C ALA A 74 -1.50 -7.66 14.57
N HIS A 75 -0.54 -6.75 14.38
CA HIS A 75 -0.29 -5.67 15.33
C HIS A 75 -1.37 -4.58 15.27
N GLY A 76 -1.93 -4.27 14.10
CA GLY A 76 -3.13 -3.42 13.99
C GLY A 76 -4.30 -3.99 14.80
N VAL A 77 -4.56 -5.30 14.71
CA VAL A 77 -5.61 -5.99 15.49
C VAL A 77 -5.27 -6.01 16.98
N THR A 78 -4.01 -6.24 17.36
CA THR A 78 -3.56 -6.15 18.77
C THR A 78 -3.80 -4.76 19.35
N PHE A 79 -3.50 -3.70 18.60
CA PHE A 79 -3.80 -2.34 19.03
C PHE A 79 -5.30 -2.10 19.22
N LEU A 80 -6.16 -2.63 18.34
CA LEU A 80 -7.61 -2.57 18.55
C LEU A 80 -8.06 -3.39 19.78
N ASN A 81 -7.42 -4.52 20.07
CA ASN A 81 -7.70 -5.31 21.27
C ASN A 81 -7.37 -4.57 22.56
N ASP A 82 -6.20 -3.93 22.59
CA ASP A 82 -5.66 -3.27 23.76
C ASP A 82 -6.35 -1.92 24.03
N TYR A 83 -6.68 -1.17 22.97
CA TYR A 83 -7.13 0.21 23.09
C TYR A 83 -8.57 0.45 22.61
N GLY A 84 -9.15 -0.43 21.81
CA GLY A 84 -10.47 -0.22 21.20
C GLY A 84 -11.65 -0.22 22.18
N ARG A 85 -11.45 -0.69 23.42
CA ARG A 85 -12.43 -0.65 24.52
C ARG A 85 -12.24 0.52 25.49
N SER A 86 -11.23 1.36 25.25
CA SER A 86 -11.00 2.57 26.04
C SER A 86 -12.10 3.60 25.83
N ASP A 87 -12.34 4.45 26.83
CA ASP A 87 -13.22 5.63 26.71
C ASP A 87 -12.61 6.69 25.76
N ARG A 88 -11.30 6.63 25.52
CA ARG A 88 -10.60 7.53 24.61
C ARG A 88 -10.66 6.96 23.18
N PRO A 89 -11.04 7.74 22.15
CA PRO A 89 -11.07 7.28 20.76
C PRO A 89 -9.66 6.94 20.27
N PHE A 90 -9.54 6.18 19.18
CA PHE A 90 -8.26 5.83 18.57
C PHE A 90 -8.10 6.43 17.17
N PHE A 91 -6.85 6.70 16.80
CA PHE A 91 -6.40 6.91 15.43
C PHE A 91 -5.42 5.76 15.14
N LEU A 92 -5.81 4.85 14.24
CA LEU A 92 -5.00 3.70 13.86
C LEU A 92 -4.55 3.89 12.40
N TYR A 93 -3.24 4.04 12.21
CA TYR A 93 -2.61 4.12 10.91
C TYR A 93 -1.96 2.78 10.54
N VAL A 94 -2.54 2.07 9.57
CA VAL A 94 -2.01 0.80 9.05
C VAL A 94 -1.38 1.03 7.69
N ALA A 95 -0.06 1.07 7.65
CA ALA A 95 0.72 1.40 6.46
C ALA A 95 1.41 0.16 5.90
N TYR A 96 0.71 -0.61 5.07
CA TYR A 96 1.28 -1.81 4.46
C TYR A 96 2.53 -1.49 3.61
N THR A 97 3.46 -2.45 3.57
CA THR A 97 4.54 -2.44 2.57
C THR A 97 4.07 -3.04 1.24
N ALA A 98 3.15 -4.01 1.29
CA ALA A 98 2.52 -4.60 0.12
C ALA A 98 1.74 -3.55 -0.70
N PRO A 99 1.74 -3.64 -2.05
CA PRO A 99 2.43 -4.61 -2.90
C PRO A 99 3.76 -4.07 -3.48
N HIS A 100 4.54 -3.28 -2.72
CA HIS A 100 5.82 -2.78 -3.19
C HIS A 100 6.83 -3.93 -3.40
N TRP A 101 7.80 -3.75 -4.30
CA TRP A 101 8.88 -4.72 -4.47
C TRP A 101 9.75 -4.83 -3.19
N PRO A 102 10.46 -5.94 -2.96
CA PRO A 102 10.52 -7.15 -3.78
C PRO A 102 9.19 -7.91 -3.84
N LEU A 103 8.91 -8.52 -4.99
CA LEU A 103 7.74 -9.38 -5.20
C LEU A 103 7.84 -10.63 -4.32
N HIS A 104 7.11 -10.63 -3.20
CA HIS A 104 7.12 -11.68 -2.20
C HIS A 104 5.71 -12.00 -1.72
N ALA A 105 5.29 -13.24 -1.88
CA ALA A 105 3.99 -13.72 -1.42
C ALA A 105 4.09 -15.18 -0.97
N LEU A 106 3.13 -15.60 -0.17
CA LEU A 106 3.06 -16.98 0.30
C LEU A 106 2.77 -17.92 -0.89
N PRO A 107 3.41 -19.10 -0.98
CA PRO A 107 3.23 -20.02 -2.11
C PRO A 107 1.76 -20.36 -2.40
N GLU A 108 0.96 -20.55 -1.36
CA GLU A 108 -0.47 -20.86 -1.46
C GLU A 108 -1.29 -19.71 -2.07
N ASP A 109 -0.87 -18.46 -1.91
CA ASP A 109 -1.53 -17.32 -2.52
C ASP A 109 -1.10 -17.17 -3.98
N ILE A 110 0.19 -17.34 -4.28
CA ILE A 110 0.71 -17.31 -5.65
C ILE A 110 -0.01 -18.36 -6.50
N ALA A 111 -0.23 -19.56 -5.95
CA ALA A 111 -0.88 -20.65 -6.63
C ALA A 111 -2.32 -20.31 -7.11
N ARG A 112 -3.03 -19.41 -6.42
CA ARG A 112 -4.38 -18.98 -6.81
C ARG A 112 -4.40 -18.15 -8.08
N TYR A 113 -3.32 -17.42 -8.34
CA TYR A 113 -3.24 -16.46 -9.45
C TYR A 113 -2.39 -16.95 -10.62
N ARG A 114 -1.61 -18.03 -10.44
CA ARG A 114 -0.75 -18.57 -11.49
C ARG A 114 -1.54 -18.91 -12.76
N GLY A 115 -1.06 -18.46 -13.91
CA GLY A 115 -1.71 -18.64 -15.21
C GLY A 115 -2.83 -17.65 -15.51
N THR A 116 -3.31 -16.89 -14.52
CA THR A 116 -4.39 -15.91 -14.70
C THR A 116 -3.99 -14.80 -15.67
N TYR A 117 -2.71 -14.43 -15.71
CA TYR A 117 -2.18 -13.27 -16.43
C TYR A 117 -1.55 -13.61 -17.78
N LEU A 118 -1.65 -14.87 -18.23
CA LEU A 118 -1.17 -15.32 -19.56
C LEU A 118 -1.89 -14.64 -20.75
N HIS A 119 -3.02 -13.99 -20.51
CA HIS A 119 -3.70 -13.15 -21.51
C HIS A 119 -2.98 -11.81 -21.76
N GLY A 120 -2.04 -11.42 -20.91
CA GLY A 120 -1.14 -10.29 -21.15
C GLY A 120 -1.68 -8.90 -20.79
N TRP A 121 -0.75 -7.94 -20.70
CA TRP A 121 -1.05 -6.55 -20.37
C TRP A 121 -1.96 -5.87 -21.40
N ASP A 122 -1.84 -6.16 -22.69
CA ASP A 122 -2.68 -5.51 -23.71
C ASP A 122 -4.16 -5.82 -23.50
N ALA A 123 -4.52 -7.10 -23.37
CA ALA A 123 -5.88 -7.52 -23.10
C ALA A 123 -6.34 -7.08 -21.70
N MET A 124 -5.45 -7.12 -20.72
CA MET A 124 -5.76 -6.68 -19.35
C MET A 124 -6.12 -5.19 -19.29
N ARG A 125 -5.37 -4.33 -19.99
CA ARG A 125 -5.64 -2.89 -20.08
C ARG A 125 -7.00 -2.61 -20.69
N GLN A 126 -7.33 -3.26 -21.80
CA GLN A 126 -8.65 -3.13 -22.43
C GLN A 126 -9.78 -3.57 -21.50
N ARG A 127 -9.62 -4.72 -20.83
CA ARG A 127 -10.64 -5.22 -19.88
C ARG A 127 -10.80 -4.32 -18.67
N ARG A 128 -9.70 -3.80 -18.10
CA ARG A 128 -9.77 -2.85 -16.99
C ARG A 128 -10.40 -1.54 -17.40
N TYR A 129 -10.03 -0.99 -18.56
CA TYR A 129 -10.63 0.22 -19.08
C TYR A 129 -12.15 0.07 -19.24
N GLN A 130 -12.61 -0.99 -19.89
CA GLN A 130 -14.03 -1.27 -20.04
C GLN A 130 -14.72 -1.43 -18.68
N ARG A 131 -14.11 -2.18 -17.76
CA ARG A 131 -14.67 -2.38 -16.43
C ARG A 131 -14.79 -1.08 -15.64
N LEU A 132 -13.81 -0.19 -15.72
CA LEU A 132 -13.84 1.12 -15.07
C LEU A 132 -14.95 2.01 -15.64
N LEU A 133 -15.20 1.95 -16.95
CA LEU A 133 -16.34 2.61 -17.61
C LEU A 133 -17.67 2.03 -17.13
N ASP A 134 -17.81 0.70 -17.14
CA ASP A 134 -19.03 0.00 -16.72
C ASP A 134 -19.38 0.27 -15.25
N MET A 135 -18.37 0.49 -14.40
CA MET A 135 -18.53 0.85 -13.00
C MET A 135 -18.78 2.35 -12.78
N GLY A 136 -18.61 3.19 -13.81
CA GLY A 136 -18.72 4.65 -13.68
C GLY A 136 -17.56 5.29 -12.90
N ILE A 137 -16.42 4.60 -12.74
CA ILE A 137 -15.25 5.13 -12.03
C ILE A 137 -14.55 6.20 -12.88
N ILE A 138 -14.52 6.01 -14.20
CA ILE A 138 -13.92 6.94 -15.15
C ILE A 138 -14.95 7.43 -16.17
N SER A 139 -14.70 8.61 -16.73
CA SER A 139 -15.53 9.16 -17.80
C SER A 139 -15.24 8.48 -19.14
N ASN A 140 -16.27 8.29 -19.97
CA ASN A 140 -16.13 7.85 -21.36
C ASN A 140 -15.37 8.84 -22.26
N ASN A 141 -15.16 10.08 -21.79
CA ASN A 141 -14.34 11.09 -22.46
C ASN A 141 -12.84 10.93 -22.17
N TRP A 142 -12.44 10.05 -21.25
CA TRP A 142 -11.04 9.82 -20.91
C TRP A 142 -10.51 8.64 -21.72
N PRO A 143 -9.71 8.87 -22.77
CA PRO A 143 -9.22 7.78 -23.59
C PRO A 143 -8.27 6.90 -22.79
N LEU A 144 -8.24 5.61 -23.14
CA LEU A 144 -7.18 4.71 -22.68
C LEU A 144 -5.83 5.26 -23.17
N SER A 145 -4.88 5.46 -22.25
CA SER A 145 -3.51 5.85 -22.60
C SER A 145 -2.89 4.85 -23.60
N PRO A 146 -1.94 5.27 -24.45
CA PRO A 146 -1.18 4.31 -25.25
C PRO A 146 -0.39 3.36 -24.34
N ARG A 147 -0.02 2.19 -24.86
CA ARG A 147 1.02 1.38 -24.22
C ARG A 147 2.32 2.18 -24.24
N ASP A 148 3.13 2.06 -23.19
CA ASP A 148 4.42 2.74 -23.15
C ASP A 148 5.32 2.28 -24.31
N GLU A 149 6.08 3.20 -24.90
CA GLU A 149 6.80 2.97 -26.17
C GLU A 149 7.85 1.86 -26.08
N ASP A 150 8.42 1.65 -24.90
CA ASP A 150 9.43 0.63 -24.60
C ASP A 150 8.83 -0.73 -24.24
N VAL A 151 7.50 -0.83 -24.08
CA VAL A 151 6.79 -2.07 -23.76
C VAL A 151 6.33 -2.77 -25.03
N LEU A 152 6.79 -4.01 -25.22
CA LEU A 152 6.42 -4.86 -26.34
C LEU A 152 4.91 -5.17 -26.35
N PRO A 153 4.29 -5.40 -27.53
CA PRO A 153 3.02 -6.11 -27.60
C PRO A 153 3.14 -7.45 -26.87
N TRP A 154 2.09 -7.86 -26.15
CA TRP A 154 2.12 -9.11 -25.39
C TRP A 154 2.43 -10.32 -26.27
N ASP A 155 1.88 -10.36 -27.49
CA ASP A 155 2.09 -11.47 -28.43
C ASP A 155 3.57 -11.69 -28.77
N ASP A 156 4.37 -10.62 -28.78
CA ASP A 156 5.80 -10.64 -29.10
C ASP A 156 6.69 -10.98 -27.89
N VAL A 157 6.11 -11.11 -26.69
CA VAL A 157 6.86 -11.46 -25.49
C VAL A 157 7.30 -12.92 -25.54
N ALA A 158 8.61 -13.16 -25.39
CA ALA A 158 9.16 -14.51 -25.32
C ALA A 158 8.88 -15.18 -23.97
N ASN A 159 9.18 -14.50 -22.85
CA ASN A 159 9.05 -15.09 -21.51
C ASN A 159 7.70 -14.76 -20.84
N LYS A 160 6.59 -15.14 -21.50
CA LYS A 160 5.23 -14.91 -20.98
C LYS A 160 5.00 -15.58 -19.63
N ASP A 161 5.63 -16.73 -19.40
CA ASP A 161 5.50 -17.50 -18.16
C ASP A 161 6.09 -16.75 -16.96
N GLU A 162 7.29 -16.17 -17.08
CA GLU A 162 7.88 -15.34 -16.02
C GLU A 162 7.05 -14.08 -15.76
N MET A 163 6.55 -13.43 -16.82
CA MET A 163 5.72 -12.23 -16.68
C MET A 163 4.38 -12.53 -16.01
N ASP A 164 3.75 -13.67 -16.31
CA ASP A 164 2.58 -14.15 -15.57
C ASP A 164 2.92 -14.39 -14.09
N LEU A 165 4.08 -14.97 -13.78
CA LEU A 165 4.47 -15.25 -12.40
C LEU A 165 4.66 -13.96 -11.60
N LYS A 166 5.35 -12.97 -12.17
CA LYS A 166 5.53 -11.66 -11.52
C LYS A 166 4.19 -11.02 -11.16
N MET A 167 3.22 -11.06 -12.07
CA MET A 167 1.90 -10.51 -11.82
C MET A 167 1.08 -11.36 -10.85
N ALA A 168 1.23 -12.69 -10.86
CA ALA A 168 0.62 -13.58 -9.88
C ALA A 168 1.12 -13.33 -8.46
N VAL A 169 2.44 -13.11 -8.28
CA VAL A 169 3.02 -12.74 -6.98
C VAL A 169 2.52 -11.36 -6.54
N TYR A 170 2.48 -10.38 -7.44
CA TYR A 170 1.92 -9.05 -7.14
C TYR A 170 0.45 -9.14 -6.70
N ALA A 171 -0.37 -9.90 -7.41
CA ALA A 171 -1.77 -10.11 -7.07
C ALA A 171 -1.95 -10.82 -5.72
N ALA A 172 -1.10 -11.82 -5.44
CA ALA A 172 -1.06 -12.49 -4.16
C ALA A 172 -0.70 -11.55 -3.00
N GLN A 173 0.21 -10.59 -3.20
CA GLN A 173 0.49 -9.55 -2.20
C GLN A 173 -0.73 -8.66 -1.91
N VAL A 174 -1.46 -8.26 -2.96
CA VAL A 174 -2.68 -7.45 -2.82
C VAL A 174 -3.79 -8.25 -2.13
N ASP A 175 -4.00 -9.51 -2.51
CA ASP A 175 -4.99 -10.41 -1.88
C ASP A 175 -4.68 -10.62 -0.39
N ARG A 176 -3.42 -10.90 -0.03
CA ARG A 176 -3.04 -11.08 1.36
C ARG A 176 -3.20 -9.80 2.19
N MET A 177 -2.93 -8.64 1.61
CA MET A 177 -3.22 -7.34 2.23
C MET A 177 -4.73 -7.15 2.46
N ASP A 178 -5.57 -7.46 1.46
CA ASP A 178 -7.04 -7.35 1.56
C ASP A 178 -7.62 -8.26 2.65
N GLN A 179 -7.14 -9.51 2.73
CA GLN A 179 -7.49 -10.43 3.82
C GLN A 179 -7.14 -9.84 5.20
N GLY A 180 -6.02 -9.13 5.31
CA GLY A 180 -5.62 -8.45 6.54
C GLY A 180 -6.51 -7.26 6.89
N ILE A 181 -6.86 -6.44 5.90
CA ILE A 181 -7.85 -5.36 6.05
C ILE A 181 -9.19 -5.94 6.53
N GLY A 182 -9.62 -7.07 5.98
CA GLY A 182 -10.81 -7.80 6.42
C GLY A 182 -10.78 -8.18 7.90
N GLN A 183 -9.63 -8.60 8.43
CA GLN A 183 -9.46 -8.91 9.86
C GLN A 183 -9.58 -7.66 10.74
N ILE A 184 -9.01 -6.53 10.31
CA ILE A 184 -9.12 -5.24 11.02
C ILE A 184 -10.59 -4.79 11.07
N LEU A 185 -11.28 -4.82 9.93
CA LEU A 185 -12.70 -4.45 9.84
C LEU A 185 -13.60 -5.39 10.66
N ALA A 186 -13.33 -6.69 10.63
CA ALA A 186 -14.01 -7.67 11.47
C ALA A 186 -13.80 -7.34 12.96
N ARG A 187 -12.60 -6.92 13.33
CA ARG A 187 -12.34 -6.56 14.73
C ARG A 187 -13.08 -5.29 15.15
N LEU A 188 -13.19 -4.29 14.29
CA LEU A 188 -14.01 -3.10 14.56
C LEU A 188 -15.48 -3.48 14.79
N ARG A 189 -16.02 -4.41 14.01
CA ARG A 189 -17.37 -4.97 14.23
C ARG A 189 -17.51 -5.65 15.58
N ASP A 190 -16.58 -6.54 15.93
CA ASP A 190 -16.62 -7.26 17.21
C ASP A 190 -16.50 -6.33 18.43
N LEU A 191 -15.86 -5.18 18.26
CA LEU A 191 -15.76 -4.13 19.27
C LEU A 191 -17.01 -3.23 19.34
N GLY A 192 -17.95 -3.37 18.40
CA GLY A 192 -19.10 -2.47 18.25
C GLY A 192 -18.68 -1.05 17.85
N LYS A 193 -17.54 -0.91 17.15
CA LYS A 193 -16.97 0.39 16.75
C LYS A 193 -17.09 0.68 15.26
N GLU A 194 -17.57 -0.26 14.43
CA GLU A 194 -17.68 -0.09 12.97
C GLU A 194 -18.48 1.17 12.59
N GLU A 195 -19.65 1.37 13.19
CA GLU A 195 -20.52 2.52 12.91
C GLU A 195 -19.85 3.87 13.24
N ASP A 196 -19.01 3.90 14.27
CA ASP A 196 -18.35 5.09 14.81
C ASP A 196 -16.87 5.22 14.37
N THR A 197 -16.49 4.51 13.30
CA THR A 197 -15.12 4.58 12.77
C THR A 197 -15.14 5.03 11.32
N LEU A 198 -14.46 6.15 11.02
CA LEU A 198 -14.10 6.50 9.66
C LEU A 198 -12.89 5.67 9.22
N VAL A 199 -13.09 4.84 8.19
CA VAL A 199 -12.04 4.08 7.52
C VAL A 199 -11.72 4.77 6.20
N LEU A 200 -10.43 5.07 6.00
CA LEU A 200 -9.87 5.56 4.74
C LEU A 200 -8.88 4.53 4.21
N PHE A 201 -9.06 4.09 2.97
CA PHE A 201 -8.11 3.23 2.26
C PHE A 201 -7.61 3.96 1.02
N LEU A 202 -6.30 4.01 0.82
CA LEU A 202 -5.68 4.65 -0.34
C LEU A 202 -4.32 4.04 -0.68
N SER A 203 -3.88 4.25 -1.93
CA SER A 203 -2.49 3.99 -2.35
C SER A 203 -1.64 5.26 -2.23
N ASP A 204 -0.36 5.13 -1.86
CA ASP A 204 0.56 6.25 -1.65
C ASP A 204 1.07 6.89 -2.95
N ASN A 205 0.99 6.15 -4.07
CA ASN A 205 1.27 6.59 -5.43
C ASN A 205 0.72 5.56 -6.43
N GLY A 206 0.89 5.85 -7.73
CA GLY A 206 0.58 4.89 -8.80
C GLY A 206 1.44 3.62 -8.78
N GLY A 207 1.10 2.66 -9.64
CA GLY A 207 1.86 1.41 -9.79
C GLY A 207 3.35 1.65 -10.06
N CYS A 208 4.23 0.77 -9.60
CA CYS A 208 5.68 0.96 -9.69
C CYS A 208 6.22 0.48 -11.05
N HIS A 209 7.14 1.21 -11.69
CA HIS A 209 7.67 0.83 -13.01
C HIS A 209 9.12 0.36 -12.99
N GLU A 210 9.76 0.44 -11.82
CA GLU A 210 11.22 0.40 -11.71
C GLU A 210 11.79 -0.90 -12.30
N GLY A 211 12.89 -0.79 -13.05
CA GLY A 211 13.54 -1.92 -13.72
C GLY A 211 13.18 -2.12 -15.19
N GLY A 212 12.55 -1.13 -15.83
CA GLY A 212 12.18 -1.20 -17.24
C GLY A 212 11.05 -2.21 -17.51
N PRO A 213 10.81 -2.59 -18.78
CA PRO A 213 9.67 -3.43 -19.17
C PRO A 213 9.58 -4.76 -18.43
N TRP A 214 10.73 -5.31 -18.02
CA TRP A 214 10.84 -6.64 -17.40
C TRP A 214 10.94 -6.59 -15.88
N GLY A 215 11.14 -5.40 -15.30
CA GLY A 215 11.37 -5.22 -13.87
C GLY A 215 12.81 -5.49 -13.44
N LEU A 216 13.11 -5.12 -12.20
CA LEU A 216 14.38 -5.34 -11.56
C LEU A 216 14.54 -6.83 -11.24
N ASP A 217 15.76 -7.34 -11.35
CA ASP A 217 16.24 -8.46 -10.55
C ASP A 217 17.54 -8.01 -9.88
N ASN A 218 17.46 -7.63 -8.61
CA ASN A 218 18.63 -7.08 -7.91
C ASN A 218 19.63 -8.16 -7.48
N ARG A 219 19.23 -9.44 -7.49
CA ARG A 219 20.08 -10.54 -7.02
C ARG A 219 20.64 -11.38 -8.16
N ASP A 220 19.95 -11.41 -9.30
CA ASP A 220 20.41 -12.08 -10.52
C ASP A 220 20.95 -13.49 -10.24
N ASN A 221 20.19 -14.25 -9.44
CA ASN A 221 20.59 -15.56 -8.94
C ASN A 221 19.81 -16.71 -9.60
N GLY A 222 19.03 -16.41 -10.64
CA GLY A 222 18.22 -17.37 -11.39
C GLY A 222 17.02 -17.94 -10.65
N LEU A 223 16.68 -17.41 -9.46
CA LEU A 223 15.49 -17.83 -8.72
C LEU A 223 14.25 -17.08 -9.22
N PRO A 224 13.08 -17.74 -9.30
CA PRO A 224 11.82 -17.08 -9.65
C PRO A 224 11.39 -16.08 -8.56
N PRO A 225 10.55 -15.07 -8.89
CA PRO A 225 9.97 -14.17 -7.90
C PRO A 225 9.05 -14.91 -6.92
N GLY A 226 8.82 -14.31 -5.75
CA GLY A 226 7.86 -14.78 -4.75
C GLY A 226 8.51 -15.30 -3.48
N GLY A 227 9.69 -15.92 -3.57
CA GLY A 227 10.42 -16.46 -2.42
C GLY A 227 11.41 -15.48 -1.80
N VAL A 228 11.73 -15.71 -0.52
CA VAL A 228 12.65 -14.90 0.31
C VAL A 228 14.03 -14.61 -0.33
N ASP A 229 14.48 -15.45 -1.27
CA ASP A 229 15.78 -15.31 -1.91
C ASP A 229 15.76 -14.58 -3.26
N SER A 230 14.58 -14.27 -3.77
CA SER A 230 14.38 -13.41 -4.95
C SER A 230 14.38 -11.93 -4.54
N TYR A 231 14.60 -11.01 -5.48
CA TYR A 231 14.50 -9.58 -5.21
C TYR A 231 14.10 -8.77 -6.44
N MET A 232 12.88 -9.03 -6.90
CA MET A 232 12.38 -8.56 -8.19
C MET A 232 11.27 -7.51 -8.10
N SER A 233 11.08 -6.72 -9.16
CA SER A 233 9.85 -5.95 -9.42
C SER A 233 9.13 -6.51 -10.66
N TYR A 234 7.88 -6.09 -10.87
CA TYR A 234 7.07 -6.49 -12.04
C TYR A 234 7.28 -5.67 -13.33
N GLY A 235 8.05 -4.57 -13.26
CA GLY A 235 8.40 -3.75 -14.43
C GLY A 235 7.33 -2.82 -14.98
N SER A 236 7.74 -1.93 -15.90
CA SER A 236 6.88 -0.93 -16.54
C SER A 236 5.74 -1.55 -17.36
N SER A 237 5.91 -2.76 -17.91
CA SER A 237 4.86 -3.46 -18.66
C SER A 237 3.61 -3.68 -17.80
N TRP A 238 3.80 -4.21 -16.58
CA TRP A 238 2.70 -4.41 -15.63
C TRP A 238 2.30 -3.12 -14.91
N ALA A 239 3.22 -2.16 -14.75
CA ALA A 239 2.90 -0.83 -14.23
C ALA A 239 1.90 -0.09 -15.14
N ASN A 240 2.13 -0.09 -16.45
CA ASN A 240 1.24 0.49 -17.45
C ASN A 240 -0.16 -0.16 -17.42
N ALA A 241 -0.22 -1.48 -17.19
CA ALA A 241 -1.48 -2.19 -16.96
C ALA A 241 -2.15 -1.86 -15.61
N SER A 242 -1.35 -1.60 -14.58
CA SER A 242 -1.82 -1.27 -13.24
C SER A 242 -2.41 0.13 -13.14
N ASN A 243 -1.90 1.07 -13.92
CA ASN A 243 -2.34 2.47 -13.91
C ASN A 243 -3.41 2.79 -14.98
N THR A 244 -4.05 1.77 -15.57
CA THR A 244 -5.14 1.97 -16.53
C THR A 244 -6.26 2.83 -15.93
N PRO A 245 -6.76 3.88 -16.61
CA PRO A 245 -6.47 4.29 -17.99
C PRO A 245 -5.36 5.33 -18.13
N PHE A 246 -4.77 5.74 -17.02
CA PHE A 246 -3.90 6.89 -16.95
C PHE A 246 -2.53 6.64 -17.58
N ARG A 247 -1.82 7.74 -17.82
CA ARG A 247 -0.48 7.73 -18.41
C ARG A 247 0.56 7.66 -17.29
N LEU A 248 1.60 6.84 -17.49
CA LEU A 248 2.71 6.62 -16.56
C LEU A 248 2.26 6.07 -15.20
N TYR A 249 3.07 6.33 -14.18
CA TYR A 249 3.15 5.56 -12.94
C TYR A 249 3.89 6.36 -11.86
N LYS A 250 4.14 5.74 -10.70
CA LYS A 250 5.01 6.24 -9.61
C LYS A 250 6.24 6.99 -10.14
N HIS A 251 6.52 8.17 -9.54
CA HIS A 251 7.54 9.20 -9.85
C HIS A 251 7.12 10.31 -10.81
N TRP A 252 6.07 10.13 -11.62
CA TRP A 252 5.61 11.16 -12.55
C TRP A 252 4.41 11.94 -12.01
N VAL A 253 4.29 13.19 -12.44
CA VAL A 253 3.14 14.07 -12.15
C VAL A 253 1.95 13.86 -13.08
N HIS A 254 2.02 12.86 -13.97
CA HIS A 254 0.88 12.44 -14.77
C HIS A 254 -0.09 11.67 -13.86
N GLU A 255 -1.35 11.55 -14.26
CA GLU A 255 -2.42 10.93 -13.48
C GLU A 255 -2.09 9.48 -13.09
N GLY A 256 -1.31 8.75 -13.88
CA GLY A 256 -0.88 7.41 -13.51
C GLY A 256 0.11 7.39 -12.34
N GLY A 257 0.74 8.51 -12.00
CA GLY A 257 1.60 8.65 -10.81
C GLY A 257 0.89 9.26 -9.60
N ILE A 258 -0.12 10.11 -9.80
CA ILE A 258 -0.75 10.93 -8.74
C ILE A 258 -2.24 10.67 -8.51
N SER A 259 -2.95 9.99 -9.42
CA SER A 259 -4.36 9.64 -9.26
C SER A 259 -4.48 8.22 -8.72
N THR A 260 -4.60 8.11 -7.40
CA THR A 260 -4.72 6.83 -6.69
C THR A 260 -6.14 6.60 -6.18
N PRO A 261 -6.56 5.34 -5.99
CA PRO A 261 -7.87 5.08 -5.37
C PRO A 261 -7.89 5.60 -3.94
N LEU A 262 -9.01 6.20 -3.55
CA LEU A 262 -9.37 6.46 -2.16
C LEU A 262 -10.79 5.94 -1.92
N ILE A 263 -10.95 5.10 -0.90
CA ILE A 263 -12.24 4.61 -0.42
C ILE A 263 -12.44 5.15 0.99
N ALA A 264 -13.57 5.83 1.22
CA ALA A 264 -14.01 6.26 2.54
C ALA A 264 -15.24 5.44 2.97
N TYR A 265 -15.17 4.86 4.16
CA TYR A 265 -16.25 4.07 4.75
C TYR A 265 -16.49 4.54 6.18
N TRP A 266 -17.71 5.03 6.44
CA TRP A 266 -18.15 5.44 7.78
C TRP A 266 -19.68 5.38 7.84
N PRO A 267 -20.25 4.26 8.31
CA PRO A 267 -21.69 4.04 8.24
C PRO A 267 -22.54 5.15 8.90
N ALA A 268 -22.16 5.59 10.10
CA ALA A 268 -22.92 6.63 10.80
C ALA A 268 -22.65 8.06 10.30
N GLY A 269 -21.48 8.33 9.70
CA GLY A 269 -21.08 9.69 9.31
C GLY A 269 -21.26 10.02 7.83
N ILE A 270 -21.10 9.06 6.92
CA ILE A 270 -21.23 9.28 5.47
C ILE A 270 -22.66 8.94 5.03
N ARG A 271 -23.42 9.98 4.66
CA ARG A 271 -24.82 9.84 4.23
C ARG A 271 -24.98 9.17 2.86
N GLN A 272 -24.09 9.46 1.91
CA GLN A 272 -24.15 8.95 0.54
C GLN A 272 -23.31 7.67 0.40
N GLN A 273 -23.74 6.59 1.04
CA GLN A 273 -23.05 5.31 0.97
C GLN A 273 -23.13 4.70 -0.43
N GLY A 274 -22.08 3.99 -0.87
CA GLY A 274 -22.04 3.32 -2.18
C GLY A 274 -21.99 4.25 -3.40
N HIS A 275 -21.69 5.54 -3.20
CA HIS A 275 -21.57 6.51 -4.28
C HIS A 275 -20.12 6.68 -4.73
N ILE A 276 -19.93 6.95 -6.01
CA ILE A 276 -18.66 7.41 -6.58
C ILE A 276 -18.71 8.95 -6.62
N THR A 277 -17.70 9.60 -6.05
CA THR A 277 -17.50 11.04 -6.19
C THR A 277 -16.35 11.31 -7.15
N HIS A 278 -16.56 12.28 -8.06
CA HIS A 278 -15.51 12.81 -8.93
C HIS A 278 -15.01 14.18 -8.46
N GLN A 279 -15.37 14.59 -7.25
CA GLN A 279 -14.79 15.78 -6.63
C GLN A 279 -13.29 15.57 -6.48
N SER A 280 -12.50 16.54 -6.90
CA SER A 280 -11.06 16.53 -6.66
C SER A 280 -10.78 16.60 -5.17
N GLY A 281 -9.94 15.70 -4.68
CA GLY A 281 -9.39 15.71 -3.33
C GLY A 281 -7.89 15.41 -3.39
N HIS A 282 -7.18 15.79 -2.34
CA HIS A 282 -5.74 15.61 -2.21
C HIS A 282 -5.39 15.02 -0.83
N VAL A 283 -4.27 14.32 -0.73
CA VAL A 283 -3.87 13.64 0.52
C VAL A 283 -3.71 14.60 1.71
N ILE A 284 -3.45 15.89 1.44
CA ILE A 284 -3.34 16.93 2.47
C ILE A 284 -4.68 17.16 3.19
N ASP A 285 -5.81 16.94 2.49
CA ASP A 285 -7.16 17.14 3.02
C ASP A 285 -7.49 16.17 4.17
N ILE A 286 -6.76 15.04 4.27
CA ILE A 286 -6.98 14.04 5.31
C ILE A 286 -6.72 14.62 6.70
N MET A 287 -5.67 15.44 6.87
CA MET A 287 -5.36 16.03 8.18
C MET A 287 -6.47 16.99 8.61
N ALA A 288 -6.90 17.88 7.71
CA ALA A 288 -7.98 18.82 7.97
C ALA A 288 -9.29 18.10 8.32
N THR A 289 -9.63 17.07 7.53
CA THR A 289 -10.80 16.21 7.80
C THR A 289 -10.72 15.55 9.17
N CYS A 290 -9.56 14.98 9.55
CA CYS A 290 -9.38 14.38 10.87
C CYS A 290 -9.50 15.40 12.01
N CYS A 291 -8.94 16.60 11.84
CA CYS A 291 -9.07 17.68 12.83
C CYS A 291 -10.53 18.09 13.04
N ASP A 292 -11.26 18.30 11.95
CA ASP A 292 -12.68 18.69 12.00
C ASP A 292 -13.54 17.64 12.70
N LEU A 293 -13.38 16.36 12.32
CA LEU A 293 -14.15 15.26 12.91
C LEU A 293 -13.81 15.03 14.39
N ALA A 294 -12.56 15.27 14.78
CA ALA A 294 -12.11 15.18 16.17
C ALA A 294 -12.49 16.41 17.01
N GLY A 295 -12.96 17.49 16.39
CA GLY A 295 -13.09 18.80 17.04
C GLY A 295 -11.75 19.34 17.57
N ALA A 296 -10.64 18.95 16.94
CA ALA A 296 -9.30 19.28 17.38
C ALA A 296 -8.84 20.63 16.82
N SER A 297 -8.24 21.46 17.66
CA SER A 297 -7.59 22.70 17.20
C SER A 297 -6.20 22.40 16.67
N TYR A 298 -5.94 22.76 15.40
CA TYR A 298 -4.61 22.68 14.82
C TYR A 298 -3.70 23.78 15.39
N PRO A 299 -2.54 23.45 15.99
CA PRO A 299 -1.72 24.44 16.68
C PRO A 299 -0.90 25.30 15.71
N GLU A 300 -0.76 26.60 16.00
CA GLU A 300 0.17 27.49 15.30
C GLU A 300 1.63 27.28 15.72
N ALA A 301 1.84 26.74 16.93
CA ALA A 301 3.14 26.45 17.50
C ALA A 301 3.11 25.19 18.39
N TYR A 302 4.20 24.42 18.40
CA TYR A 302 4.38 23.25 19.26
C TYR A 302 5.82 23.17 19.77
N GLN A 303 6.00 23.00 21.09
CA GLN A 303 7.30 22.95 21.76
C GLN A 303 8.25 24.11 21.37
N GLY A 304 7.71 25.33 21.27
CA GLY A 304 8.47 26.53 20.91
C GLY A 304 8.77 26.69 19.41
N ASN A 305 8.35 25.75 18.56
CA ASN A 305 8.51 25.83 17.11
C ASN A 305 7.21 26.29 16.46
N LYS A 306 7.30 27.17 15.46
CA LYS A 306 6.18 27.50 14.58
C LYS A 306 5.86 26.29 13.70
N ILE A 307 4.58 25.97 13.57
CA ILE A 307 4.10 24.83 12.78
C ILE A 307 3.64 25.30 11.40
N THR A 308 3.84 24.45 10.39
CA THR A 308 3.31 24.67 9.05
C THR A 308 1.79 24.81 9.14
N PRO A 309 1.17 25.86 8.55
CA PRO A 309 -0.28 25.99 8.56
C PRO A 309 -0.98 24.73 8.03
N LEU A 310 -2.15 24.42 8.61
CA LEU A 310 -2.99 23.34 8.12
C LEU A 310 -3.41 23.62 6.67
N GLU A 311 -3.25 22.63 5.81
CA GLU A 311 -3.77 22.61 4.44
C GLU A 311 -4.88 21.55 4.35
N GLY A 312 -5.83 21.76 3.44
CA GLY A 312 -7.03 20.94 3.30
C GLY A 312 -8.32 21.68 3.62
#